data_AF-A0A3M9XCQ8-F1
#
_entry.id   AF-A0A3M9XCQ8-F1
#
_cell.length_a   1.000
_cell.length_b   1.000
_cell.length_c   1.000
_cell.angle_alpha   90.00
_cell.angle_beta   90.00
_cell.angle_gamma   90.00
#
_symmetry.space_group_name_H-M   'P 1'
#
loop_
_entity.id
_entity.type
_entity.pdbx_description
1 polymer ?
#
loop_
_entity_poly.entity_id
_entity_poly.type
_entity_poly.pdbx_seq_one_letter_code
_entity_poly.pdbx_strand_id
1 'polypeptide(L)'
;MVGTELVKAKRRVTKRSVERNAQTNLFSRQRAIDEAFLERTARLFEARMERPLSTEDARQIVDNLGGFFRILAEWDRIDRGE
;
A
#
# COMPACT_ATOMS: atom_id res chain seq x y z
N MET A 1 -12.71 -40.24 14.50
CA MET A 1 -12.08 -38.90 14.50
C MET A 1 -11.95 -38.38 13.06
N VAL A 2 -12.99 -37.79 12.45
CA VAL A 2 -12.93 -37.27 11.05
C VAL A 2 -13.69 -35.94 10.91
N GLY A 3 -13.80 -35.15 11.99
CA GLY A 3 -14.59 -33.92 12.01
C GLY A 3 -13.79 -32.61 12.05
N THR A 4 -12.50 -32.67 12.36
CA THR A 4 -11.70 -31.48 12.73
C THR A 4 -10.83 -30.93 11.60
N GLU A 5 -10.43 -31.78 10.64
CA GLU A 5 -9.57 -31.42 9.50
C GLU A 5 -10.26 -30.44 8.54
N LEU A 6 -11.54 -30.68 8.22
CA LEU A 6 -12.29 -29.89 7.23
C LEU A 6 -12.60 -28.46 7.72
N VAL A 7 -12.84 -28.31 9.03
CA VAL A 7 -13.09 -27.00 9.67
C VAL A 7 -11.80 -26.17 9.75
N LYS A 8 -10.66 -26.83 9.99
CA LYS A 8 -9.34 -26.20 10.03
C LYS A 8 -8.91 -25.74 8.64
N ALA A 9 -9.16 -26.54 7.61
CA ALA A 9 -8.92 -26.19 6.21
C ALA A 9 -9.77 -24.99 5.76
N LYS A 10 -11.08 -24.99 6.04
CA LYS A 10 -11.96 -23.85 5.72
C LYS A 10 -11.51 -22.55 6.40
N ARG A 11 -11.16 -22.59 7.70
CA ARG A 11 -10.64 -21.42 8.43
C ARG A 11 -9.31 -20.90 7.87
N ARG A 12 -8.43 -21.79 7.40
CA ARG A 12 -7.14 -21.40 6.81
C ARG A 12 -7.33 -20.69 5.46
N VAL A 13 -8.26 -21.18 4.64
CA VAL A 13 -8.63 -20.56 3.36
C VAL A 13 -9.27 -19.18 3.56
N THR A 14 -10.16 -19.04 4.55
CA THR A 14 -10.77 -17.73 4.85
C THR A 14 -9.74 -16.71 5.36
N LYS A 15 -8.83 -17.12 6.25
CA LYS A 15 -7.75 -16.23 6.74
C LYS A 15 -6.85 -15.74 5.61
N ARG A 16 -6.36 -16.64 4.75
CA ARG A 16 -5.54 -16.26 3.57
C ARG A 16 -6.28 -15.35 2.60
N SER A 17 -7.59 -15.53 2.43
CA SER A 17 -8.39 -14.67 1.55
C SER A 17 -8.62 -13.28 2.16
N VAL A 18 -8.77 -13.19 3.49
CA VAL A 18 -8.91 -11.91 4.21
C VAL A 18 -7.58 -11.16 4.27
N GLU A 19 -6.45 -11.84 4.49
CA GLU A 19 -5.11 -11.23 4.46
C GLU A 19 -4.75 -10.67 3.07
N ARG A 20 -5.03 -11.43 1.99
CA ARG A 20 -4.87 -10.92 0.62
C ARG A 20 -5.75 -9.70 0.35
N ASN A 21 -6.99 -9.70 0.84
CA ASN A 21 -7.89 -8.54 0.71
C ASN A 21 -7.50 -7.34 1.58
N ALA A 22 -6.82 -7.57 2.72
CA ALA A 22 -6.31 -6.51 3.56
C ALA A 22 -5.09 -5.83 2.92
N GLN A 23 -4.20 -6.62 2.30
CA GLN A 23 -3.05 -6.09 1.56
C GLN A 23 -3.46 -5.28 0.33
N THR A 24 -4.45 -5.72 -0.45
CA THR A 24 -5.00 -4.90 -1.54
C THR A 24 -5.74 -3.66 -1.01
N ASN A 25 -6.42 -3.74 0.14
CA ASN A 25 -7.07 -2.57 0.75
C ASN A 25 -6.11 -1.50 1.31
N LEU A 26 -4.88 -1.86 1.67
CA LEU A 26 -3.88 -0.88 2.11
C LEU A 26 -3.53 0.12 1.01
N PHE A 27 -3.67 -0.29 -0.26
CA PHE A 27 -3.41 0.54 -1.44
C PHE A 27 -4.68 1.07 -2.11
N SER A 28 -5.85 0.46 -1.88
CA SER A 28 -7.15 0.93 -2.39
C SER A 28 -7.82 2.00 -1.53
N ARG A 29 -7.44 2.12 -0.25
CA ARG A 29 -7.70 3.38 0.47
C ARG A 29 -6.64 4.37 0.04
N GLN A 30 -7.01 5.24 -0.90
CA GLN A 30 -6.57 6.62 -0.84
C GLN A 30 -6.91 7.08 0.58
N ARG A 31 -6.03 6.85 1.57
CA ARG A 31 -6.13 7.56 2.85
C ARG A 31 -6.22 9.00 2.40
N ALA A 32 -7.29 9.71 2.78
CA ALA A 32 -7.45 11.11 2.42
C ALA A 32 -6.13 11.79 2.77
N ILE A 33 -5.35 12.11 1.75
CA ILE A 33 -4.03 12.70 1.93
C ILE A 33 -4.38 14.12 2.37
N ASP A 34 -4.27 14.37 3.67
CA ASP A 34 -4.62 15.65 4.23
C ASP A 34 -3.53 16.68 3.95
N GLU A 35 -3.90 17.95 4.00
CA GLU A 35 -2.99 19.06 3.71
C GLU A 35 -1.75 19.01 4.64
N ALA A 36 -1.93 18.61 5.89
CA ALA A 36 -0.84 18.48 6.86
C ALA A 36 0.17 17.38 6.48
N PHE A 37 -0.25 16.32 5.80
CA PHE A 37 0.66 15.32 5.25
C PHE A 37 1.41 15.86 4.02
N LEU A 38 0.73 16.57 3.13
CA LEU A 38 1.36 17.19 1.96
C LEU A 38 2.39 18.24 2.39
N GLU A 39 2.09 19.07 3.37
CA GLU A 39 3.01 20.06 3.90
C GLU A 39 4.27 19.41 4.51
N ARG A 40 4.10 18.33 5.29
CA ARG A 40 5.23 17.56 5.82
C ARG A 40 6.07 16.93 4.71
N THR A 41 5.42 16.44 3.66
CA THR A 41 6.10 15.88 2.49
C THR A 41 6.89 16.96 1.76
N ALA A 42 6.30 18.13 1.50
CA ALA A 42 6.98 19.27 0.88
C ALA A 42 8.25 19.62 1.67
N ARG A 43 8.12 19.88 2.98
CA ARG A 43 9.26 20.26 3.84
C ARG A 43 10.40 19.23 3.84
N LEU A 44 10.05 17.93 3.86
CA LEU A 44 11.04 16.86 3.81
C LEU A 44 11.83 16.87 2.51
N PHE A 45 11.15 17.08 1.38
CA PHE A 45 11.77 17.04 0.06
C PHE A 45 12.44 18.37 -0.30
N GLU A 46 11.97 19.51 0.19
CA GLU A 46 12.67 20.79 0.08
C GLU A 46 14.07 20.71 0.67
N ALA A 47 14.20 20.13 1.87
CA ALA A 47 15.48 19.92 2.54
C ALA A 47 16.47 19.04 1.73
N ARG A 48 15.95 18.20 0.83
CA ARG A 48 16.75 17.30 -0.01
C ARG A 48 17.03 17.85 -1.40
N MET A 49 16.09 18.61 -1.95
CA MET A 49 16.12 19.11 -3.33
C MET A 49 16.69 20.53 -3.41
N GLU A 50 16.92 21.18 -2.26
CA GLU A 50 17.44 22.55 -2.15
C GLU A 50 16.63 23.58 -2.97
N ARG A 51 15.33 23.31 -3.13
CA ARG A 51 14.37 24.19 -3.80
C ARG A 51 13.04 24.16 -3.06
N PRO A 52 12.26 25.27 -3.08
CA PRO A 52 10.91 25.27 -2.53
C PRO A 52 10.00 24.33 -3.31
N LEU A 53 9.05 23.69 -2.62
CA LEU A 53 8.07 22.77 -3.19
C LEU A 53 6.67 23.18 -2.76
N SER A 54 5.76 23.20 -3.73
CA SER A 54 4.35 23.44 -3.47
C SER A 54 3.65 22.21 -2.90
N THR A 55 2.45 22.40 -2.35
CA THR A 55 1.53 21.30 -2.01
C THR A 55 1.29 20.36 -3.20
N GLU A 56 1.24 20.91 -4.43
CA GLU A 56 1.04 20.11 -5.63
C GLU A 56 2.26 19.26 -5.98
N ASP A 57 3.47 19.80 -5.81
CA ASP A 57 4.70 19.01 -5.92
C ASP A 57 4.71 17.86 -4.91
N ALA A 58 4.28 18.12 -3.66
CA ALA A 58 4.16 17.09 -2.64
C ALA A 58 3.14 16.00 -3.03
N ARG A 59 2.00 16.38 -3.63
CA ARG A 59 1.01 15.42 -4.13
C ARG A 59 1.61 14.52 -5.21
N GLN A 60 2.30 15.09 -6.18
CA GLN A 60 2.99 14.32 -7.23
C GLN A 60 4.06 13.40 -6.68
N ILE A 61 4.85 13.85 -5.69
CA ILE A 61 5.84 13.00 -5.01
C ILE A 61 5.17 11.77 -4.39
N VAL A 62 4.06 11.97 -3.66
CA VAL A 62 3.34 10.89 -2.99
C VAL A 62 2.74 9.91 -4.01
N ASP A 63 2.12 10.43 -5.06
CA ASP A 63 1.52 9.62 -6.11
C ASP A 63 2.58 8.80 -6.86
N ASN A 64 3.73 9.41 -7.17
CA ASN A 64 4.85 8.72 -7.83
C ASN A 64 5.43 7.60 -6.96
N LEU A 65 5.69 7.87 -5.67
CA LEU A 65 6.18 6.87 -4.73
C LEU A 65 5.16 5.74 -4.53
N GLY A 66 3.89 6.09 -4.33
CA GLY A 66 2.80 5.12 -4.20
C GLY A 66 2.66 4.24 -5.45
N GLY A 67 2.77 4.83 -6.64
CA GLY A 67 2.76 4.12 -7.91
C GLY A 67 3.96 3.17 -8.07
N PHE A 68 5.17 3.64 -7.73
CA PHE A 68 6.37 2.81 -7.79
C PHE A 68 6.27 1.56 -6.91
N PHE A 69 5.87 1.71 -5.65
CA PHE A 69 5.69 0.55 -4.76
C PHE A 69 4.54 -0.35 -5.18
N ARG A 70 3.49 0.18 -5.83
CA ARG A 70 2.42 -0.63 -6.43
C ARG A 70 2.96 -1.56 -7.51
N ILE A 71 3.82 -1.06 -8.40
CA ILE A 71 4.46 -1.87 -9.44
C ILE A 71 5.32 -2.97 -8.82
N LEU A 72 6.13 -2.64 -7.80
CA LEU A 72 6.94 -3.65 -7.11
C LEU A 72 6.08 -4.72 -6.43
N ALA A 73 4.95 -4.34 -5.83
CA ALA A 73 4.02 -5.28 -5.24
C ALA A 73 3.34 -6.16 -6.30
N GLU A 74 3.05 -5.63 -7.48
CA GLU A 74 2.51 -6.42 -8.60
C GLU A 74 3.52 -7.46 -9.09
N TRP A 75 4.80 -7.08 -9.24
CA TRP A 75 5.85 -8.01 -9.63
C TRP A 75 6.06 -9.12 -8.59
N ASP A 76 6.07 -8.79 -7.30
CA ASP A 76 6.16 -9.80 -6.22
C ASP A 76 4.99 -10.80 -6.27
N ARG A 77 3.78 -10.37 -6.66
CA ARG A 77 2.63 -11.26 -6.83
C ARG A 77 2.82 -12.20 -8.03
N ILE A 78 3.31 -11.69 -9.15
CA ILE A 78 3.63 -12.49 -10.34
C ILE A 78 4.70 -13.55 -10.00
N ASP A 79 5.78 -13.16 -9.31
CA ASP A 79 6.86 -14.06 -8.90
C ASP A 79 6.37 -15.16 -7.94
N ARG A 80 5.36 -14.86 -7.11
CA ARG A 80 4.72 -15.84 -6.21
C ARG A 80 3.69 -16.74 -6.92
N GLY A 81 3.40 -16.49 -8.20
CA GLY A 81 2.39 -17.21 -8.97
C GLY A 81 0.95 -16.94 -8.51
N GLU A 82 0.67 -15.75 -7.96
CA GLU A 82 -0.67 -15.31 -7.56
C GLU A 82 -1.47 -14.67 -8.70
#